data_AF-A0A925Q3A7-F1
#
_entry.id   AF-A0A925Q3A7-F1
#
_cell.length_a   1.000
_cell.length_b   1.000
_cell.length_c   1.000
_cell.angle_alpha   90.00
_cell.angle_beta   90.00
_cell.angle_gamma   90.00
#
_symmetry.space_group_name_H-M   'P 1'
#
loop_
_entity.id
_entity.type
_entity.pdbx_description
1 polymer ?
#
loop_
_entity_poly.entity_id
_entity_poly.type
_entity_poly.pdbx_seq_one_letter_code
_entity_poly.pdbx_strand_id
1 'polypeptide(L)'
;MRVFVAVQPTPRTGASSLSRYIAQSKVDRDREQVDEKGSRPLFSEREDSLTYTEADRILNPTSGELEKEDVIHVVISPERGSFDRAGDTDDERKRTFREAIRDAVQKMARELKVRFLNWIGGLHGNTRTPHGHLAVSRWALDEKTGKLVYIKHLPESLLPRNVEGEDGTKRFSTGTIVEFL
;
A
#
# COMPACT_ATOMS: atom_id res chain seq x y z
N MET A 1 -9.45 9.72 -9.58
CA MET A 1 -9.90 9.14 -8.29
C MET A 1 -9.05 9.65 -7.12
N ARG A 2 -9.68 10.00 -5.98
CA ARG A 2 -8.98 10.45 -4.77
C ARG A 2 -8.81 9.30 -3.78
N VAL A 3 -7.62 9.14 -3.21
CA VAL A 3 -7.34 8.12 -2.18
C VAL A 3 -6.72 8.72 -0.91
N PHE A 4 -6.96 8.04 0.20
CA PHE A 4 -6.45 8.34 1.53
C PHE A 4 -5.46 7.26 1.95
N VAL A 5 -4.30 7.68 2.48
CA VAL A 5 -3.25 6.78 2.95
C VAL A 5 -3.23 6.77 4.48
N ALA A 6 -3.22 5.57 5.08
CA ALA A 6 -3.07 5.38 6.52
C ALA A 6 -1.99 4.33 6.79
N VAL A 7 -1.15 4.57 7.80
CA VAL A 7 -0.16 3.59 8.25
C VAL A 7 -0.74 2.78 9.39
N GLN A 8 -0.64 1.45 9.29
CA GLN A 8 -1.15 0.52 10.28
C GLN A 8 0.01 -0.23 10.96
N PRO A 9 -0.17 -0.67 12.21
CA PRO A 9 0.76 -1.60 12.82
C PRO A 9 0.80 -2.90 12.01
N THR A 10 2.01 -3.41 11.72
CA THR A 10 2.17 -4.73 11.10
C THR A 10 1.52 -5.79 12.00
N PRO A 11 0.64 -6.67 11.47
CA PRO A 11 -0.02 -7.71 12.25
C PRO A 11 0.97 -8.55 13.06
N ARG A 12 0.77 -8.61 14.38
CA ARG A 12 1.68 -9.32 15.31
C ARG A 12 1.41 -10.82 15.40
N THR A 13 0.24 -11.29 14.96
CA THR A 13 -0.19 -12.69 15.13
C THR A 13 0.09 -13.54 13.89
N GLY A 14 0.74 -14.69 14.10
CA GLY A 14 1.04 -15.69 13.06
C GLY A 14 2.48 -15.63 12.53
N ALA A 15 2.98 -16.79 12.10
CA ALA A 15 4.27 -16.97 11.42
C ALA A 15 4.22 -16.58 9.92
N SER A 16 3.09 -16.05 9.44
CA SER A 16 2.92 -15.67 8.03
C SER A 16 3.54 -14.30 7.72
N SER A 17 4.25 -14.20 6.59
CA SER A 17 4.72 -12.92 6.05
C SER A 17 3.55 -11.96 5.79
N LEU A 18 3.83 -10.65 5.78
CA LEU A 18 2.80 -9.63 5.52
C LEU A 18 2.17 -9.81 4.13
N SER A 19 2.96 -10.23 3.12
CA SER A 19 2.45 -10.56 1.79
C SER A 19 1.40 -11.67 1.82
N ARG A 20 1.66 -12.74 2.59
CA ARG A 20 0.68 -13.84 2.77
C ARG A 20 -0.56 -13.37 3.52
N TYR A 21 -0.40 -12.54 4.55
CA TYR A 21 -1.53 -11.93 5.25
C TYR A 21 -2.40 -11.11 4.27
N ILE A 22 -1.80 -10.24 3.46
CA ILE A 22 -2.53 -9.42 2.48
C ILE A 22 -3.26 -10.32 1.47
N ALA A 23 -2.61 -11.39 1.01
CA ALA A 23 -3.20 -12.29 0.02
C ALA A 23 -4.40 -13.11 0.57
N GLN A 24 -4.34 -13.56 1.83
CA GLN A 24 -5.25 -14.61 2.33
C GLN A 24 -6.17 -14.16 3.47
N SER A 25 -5.85 -13.06 4.17
CA SER A 25 -6.64 -12.67 5.34
C SER A 25 -8.04 -12.21 4.94
N LYS A 26 -9.05 -12.73 5.64
CA LYS A 26 -10.46 -12.33 5.52
C LYS A 26 -10.96 -12.29 4.07
N VAL A 27 -10.51 -13.24 3.25
CA VAL A 27 -11.01 -13.41 1.88
C VAL A 27 -12.50 -13.70 1.92
N ASP A 28 -13.25 -12.89 1.18
CA ASP A 28 -14.66 -13.10 0.87
C ASP A 28 -14.76 -13.62 -0.57
N ARG A 29 -14.95 -14.94 -0.73
CA ARG A 29 -14.92 -15.62 -2.03
C ARG A 29 -16.10 -15.23 -2.93
N ASP A 30 -17.17 -14.68 -2.36
CA ASP A 30 -18.35 -14.26 -3.13
C ASP A 30 -18.16 -12.86 -3.73
N ARG A 31 -17.16 -12.11 -3.23
CA ARG A 31 -16.95 -10.69 -3.57
C ARG A 31 -15.57 -10.40 -4.15
N GLU A 32 -14.63 -11.31 -3.99
CA GLU A 32 -13.22 -11.09 -4.31
C GLU A 32 -12.70 -12.10 -5.33
N GLN A 33 -11.84 -11.62 -6.23
CA GLN A 33 -11.13 -12.49 -7.17
C GLN A 33 -9.98 -13.18 -6.43
N VAL A 34 -10.00 -14.51 -6.45
CA VAL A 34 -8.96 -15.34 -5.84
C VAL A 34 -8.52 -16.45 -6.79
N ASP A 35 -7.27 -16.88 -6.64
CA ASP A 35 -6.72 -18.04 -7.35
C ASP A 35 -7.30 -19.38 -6.81
N GLU A 36 -6.87 -20.49 -7.42
CA GLU A 36 -7.26 -21.84 -7.00
C GLU A 36 -6.91 -22.16 -5.54
N LYS A 37 -5.91 -21.47 -4.98
CA LYS A 37 -5.47 -21.60 -3.58
C LYS A 37 -6.23 -20.66 -2.65
N GLY A 38 -7.20 -19.90 -3.14
CA GLY A 38 -7.99 -18.94 -2.39
C GLY A 38 -7.21 -17.68 -1.99
N SER A 39 -6.16 -17.33 -2.75
CA SER A 39 -5.32 -16.15 -2.50
C SER A 39 -5.65 -15.05 -3.51
N ARG A 40 -5.70 -13.80 -3.03
CA ARG A 40 -5.79 -12.63 -3.92
C ARG A 40 -4.50 -12.49 -4.72
N PRO A 41 -4.56 -12.12 -6.01
CA PRO A 41 -3.37 -11.70 -6.73
C PRO A 41 -2.81 -10.44 -6.07
N LEU A 42 -1.51 -10.47 -5.77
CA LEU A 42 -0.79 -9.28 -5.31
C LEU A 42 -0.29 -8.50 -6.52
N PHE A 43 -0.06 -7.21 -6.35
CA PHE A 43 0.48 -6.34 -7.39
C PHE A 43 1.60 -5.46 -6.83
N SER A 44 2.39 -4.87 -7.72
CA SER A 44 3.48 -3.95 -7.39
C SER A 44 3.49 -2.80 -8.40
N GLU A 45 4.59 -2.05 -8.42
CA GLU A 45 4.83 -1.00 -9.41
C GLU A 45 4.62 -1.48 -10.85
N ARG A 46 5.04 -2.71 -11.17
CA ARG A 46 5.09 -3.21 -12.56
C ARG A 46 4.30 -4.49 -12.80
N GLU A 47 4.02 -5.24 -11.73
CA GLU A 47 3.38 -6.55 -11.81
C GLU A 47 1.97 -6.47 -11.26
N ASP A 48 1.03 -7.23 -11.84
CA ASP A 48 -0.38 -7.22 -11.45
C ASP A 48 -0.89 -8.57 -10.91
N SER A 49 -0.05 -9.61 -10.96
CA SER A 49 -0.41 -10.97 -10.61
C SER A 49 0.75 -11.73 -9.96
N LEU A 50 1.10 -11.30 -8.76
CA LEU A 50 2.15 -11.89 -7.93
C LEU A 50 1.56 -12.89 -6.92
N THR A 51 2.26 -14.00 -6.72
CA THR A 51 2.10 -14.84 -5.53
C THR A 51 2.73 -14.17 -4.31
N TYR A 52 2.33 -14.56 -3.09
CA TYR A 52 2.96 -14.01 -1.88
C TYR A 52 4.46 -14.34 -1.77
N THR A 53 4.93 -15.42 -2.39
CA THR A 53 6.35 -15.78 -2.42
C THR A 53 7.14 -14.86 -3.34
N GLU A 54 6.60 -14.51 -4.52
CA GLU A 54 7.23 -13.52 -5.40
C GLU A 54 7.20 -12.12 -4.78
N ALA A 55 6.10 -11.80 -4.11
CA ALA A 55 5.95 -10.55 -3.37
C ALA A 55 7.01 -10.41 -2.26
N ASP A 56 7.28 -11.46 -1.48
CA ASP A 56 8.32 -11.44 -0.44
C ASP A 56 9.72 -11.20 -1.04
N ARG A 57 10.01 -11.71 -2.25
CA ARG A 57 11.27 -11.42 -2.96
C ARG A 57 11.38 -9.97 -3.40
N ILE A 58 10.28 -9.34 -3.82
CA ILE A 58 10.26 -7.91 -4.17
C ILE A 58 10.52 -7.05 -2.92
N LEU A 59 9.94 -7.42 -1.78
CA LEU A 59 10.07 -6.67 -0.54
C LEU A 59 11.47 -6.75 0.08
N ASN A 60 12.25 -7.76 -0.28
CA ASN A 60 13.58 -7.99 0.26
C ASN A 60 14.67 -7.82 -0.81
N PRO A 61 15.19 -6.60 -1.00
CA PRO A 61 16.31 -6.37 -1.92
C PRO A 61 17.67 -6.82 -1.34
N THR A 62 17.70 -7.42 -0.14
CA THR A 62 18.93 -7.86 0.53
C THR A 62 19.16 -9.35 0.32
N SER A 63 20.32 -9.86 0.76
CA SER A 63 20.61 -11.30 0.78
C SER A 63 20.12 -12.01 2.04
N GLY A 64 19.55 -11.29 3.01
CA GLY A 64 19.04 -11.86 4.27
C GLY A 64 17.61 -12.41 4.15
N GLU A 65 17.03 -12.86 5.26
CA GLU A 65 15.60 -13.16 5.34
C GLU A 65 14.78 -11.86 5.50
N LEU A 66 13.52 -11.86 5.05
CA LEU A 66 12.63 -10.71 5.21
C LEU A 66 12.02 -10.73 6.62
N GLU A 67 12.44 -9.79 7.47
CA GLU A 67 11.90 -9.67 8.82
C GLU A 67 10.63 -8.79 8.85
N LYS A 68 9.81 -8.96 9.90
CA LYS A 68 8.57 -8.18 10.06
C LYS A 68 8.85 -6.70 10.23
N GLU A 69 9.97 -6.37 10.85
CA GLU A 69 10.43 -5.02 11.11
C GLU A 69 10.83 -4.30 9.81
N ASP A 70 11.21 -5.05 8.77
CA ASP A 70 11.65 -4.52 7.48
C ASP A 70 10.51 -4.08 6.57
N VAL A 71 9.26 -4.28 6.98
CA VAL A 71 8.07 -3.88 6.22
C VAL A 71 7.16 -2.97 7.03
N ILE A 72 6.58 -2.01 6.32
CA ILE A 72 5.57 -1.08 6.83
C ILE A 72 4.22 -1.48 6.23
N HIS A 73 3.22 -1.69 7.09
CA HIS A 73 1.85 -1.95 6.64
C HIS A 73 1.14 -0.63 6.36
N VAL A 74 0.77 -0.42 5.09
CA VAL A 74 0.05 0.76 4.64
C VAL A 74 -1.33 0.33 4.16
N VAL A 75 -2.36 1.13 4.47
CA VAL A 75 -3.72 0.94 3.98
C VAL A 75 -4.11 2.17 3.17
N ILE A 76 -4.58 1.93 1.94
CA ILE A 76 -5.04 2.97 1.04
C ILE A 76 -6.53 2.75 0.78
N SER A 77 -7.33 3.78 1.03
CA SER A 77 -8.78 3.72 0.83
C SER A 77 -9.23 4.79 -0.16
N PRO A 78 -10.10 4.48 -1.12
CA PRO A 78 -10.67 5.48 -2.00
C PRO A 78 -11.63 6.38 -1.21
N GLU A 79 -11.78 7.62 -1.66
CA GLU A 79 -12.85 8.47 -1.17
C GLU A 79 -14.20 7.84 -1.46
N ARG A 80 -15.18 8.07 -0.57
CA ARG A 80 -16.52 7.51 -0.70
C ARG A 80 -17.12 7.82 -2.08
N GLY A 81 -17.55 6.77 -2.78
CA GLY A 81 -18.12 6.84 -4.13
C GLY A 81 -17.10 7.11 -5.25
N SER A 82 -15.83 7.40 -4.94
CA SER A 82 -14.81 7.60 -5.98
C SER A 82 -14.45 6.31 -6.70
N PHE A 83 -14.46 5.17 -5.99
CA PHE A 83 -14.28 3.84 -6.59
C PHE A 83 -15.43 3.48 -7.55
N ASP A 84 -16.68 3.77 -7.16
CA ASP A 84 -17.85 3.46 -8.00
C ASP A 84 -17.84 4.24 -9.32
N ARG A 85 -17.24 5.44 -9.30
CA ARG A 85 -17.05 6.30 -10.49
C ARG A 85 -15.76 6.01 -11.26
N ALA A 86 -14.93 5.07 -10.82
CA ALA A 86 -13.62 4.80 -11.42
C ALA A 86 -13.69 3.97 -12.71
N GLY A 87 -14.87 3.44 -13.06
CA GLY A 87 -15.09 2.64 -14.26
C GLY A 87 -16.50 2.07 -14.30
N ASP A 88 -16.88 1.51 -15.44
CA ASP A 88 -18.22 0.94 -15.65
C ASP A 88 -18.29 -0.51 -15.13
N THR A 89 -17.16 -1.21 -15.18
CA THR A 89 -17.02 -2.58 -14.68
C THR A 89 -16.17 -2.66 -13.41
N ASP A 90 -16.32 -3.74 -12.63
CA ASP A 90 -15.52 -3.99 -11.44
C ASP A 90 -14.02 -4.11 -11.76
N ASP A 91 -13.67 -4.74 -12.88
CA ASP A 91 -12.28 -4.87 -13.34
C ASP A 91 -11.66 -3.51 -13.72
N GLU A 92 -12.43 -2.64 -14.37
CA GLU A 92 -12.00 -1.26 -14.66
C GLU A 92 -11.77 -0.48 -13.37
N ARG A 93 -12.73 -0.52 -12.44
CA ARG A 93 -12.61 0.17 -11.14
C ARG A 93 -11.38 -0.32 -10.37
N LYS A 94 -11.14 -1.63 -10.31
CA LYS A 94 -9.96 -2.23 -9.67
C LYS A 94 -8.67 -1.83 -10.37
N ARG A 95 -8.63 -1.81 -11.71
CA ARG A 95 -7.47 -1.35 -12.48
C ARG A 95 -7.14 0.10 -12.17
N THR A 96 -8.12 1.00 -12.26
CA THR A 96 -7.96 2.41 -11.91
C THR A 96 -7.57 2.59 -10.44
N PHE A 97 -8.05 1.73 -9.54
CA PHE A 97 -7.60 1.75 -8.14
C PHE A 97 -6.15 1.34 -7.97
N ARG A 98 -5.68 0.29 -8.65
CA ARG A 98 -4.26 -0.07 -8.65
C ARG A 98 -3.38 1.07 -9.16
N GLU A 99 -3.79 1.74 -10.24
CA GLU A 99 -3.08 2.89 -10.80
C GLU A 99 -3.00 4.05 -9.80
N ALA A 100 -4.10 4.41 -9.14
CA ALA A 100 -4.07 5.43 -8.10
C ALA A 100 -3.19 5.05 -6.89
N ILE A 101 -3.10 3.76 -6.57
CA ILE A 101 -2.18 3.25 -5.54
C ILE A 101 -0.72 3.40 -5.99
N ARG A 102 -0.39 3.07 -7.26
CA ARG A 102 0.97 3.28 -7.81
C ARG A 102 1.37 4.74 -7.69
N ASP A 103 0.50 5.65 -8.11
CA ASP A 103 0.74 7.10 -7.99
C ASP A 103 0.92 7.53 -6.53
N ALA A 104 0.14 6.97 -5.60
CA ALA A 104 0.30 7.22 -4.18
C ALA A 104 1.67 6.80 -3.67
N VAL A 105 2.14 5.62 -4.07
CA VAL A 105 3.48 5.14 -3.69
C VAL A 105 4.59 5.97 -4.33
N GLN A 106 4.44 6.40 -5.58
CA GLN A 106 5.39 7.30 -6.21
C GLN A 106 5.49 8.65 -5.49
N LYS A 107 4.36 9.21 -5.02
CA LYS A 107 4.39 10.42 -4.18
C LYS A 107 5.09 10.16 -2.84
N MET A 108 4.84 9.03 -2.19
CA MET A 108 5.56 8.64 -0.97
C MET A 108 7.07 8.54 -1.21
N ALA A 109 7.51 7.96 -2.33
CA ALA A 109 8.92 7.84 -2.68
C ALA A 109 9.61 9.22 -2.83
N ARG A 110 8.91 10.19 -3.46
CA ARG A 110 9.41 11.58 -3.60
C ARG A 110 9.56 12.27 -2.24
N GLU A 111 8.58 12.13 -1.37
CA GLU A 111 8.63 12.68 0.00
C GLU A 111 9.77 12.07 0.83
N LEU A 112 10.03 10.77 0.63
CA LEU A 112 11.14 10.04 1.23
C LEU A 112 12.51 10.36 0.59
N LYS A 113 12.55 11.08 -0.53
CA LYS A 113 13.76 11.34 -1.34
C LYS A 113 14.47 10.05 -1.75
N VAL A 114 13.68 9.04 -2.14
CA VAL A 114 14.17 7.76 -2.64
C VAL A 114 13.79 7.61 -4.11
N ARG A 115 14.71 7.06 -4.91
CA ARG A 115 14.48 6.74 -6.32
C ARG A 115 13.45 5.65 -6.49
N PHE A 116 13.53 4.64 -5.63
CA PHE A 116 12.70 3.45 -5.75
C PHE A 116 12.35 2.91 -4.37
N LEU A 117 11.05 2.73 -4.16
CA LEU A 117 10.48 2.12 -2.96
C LEU A 117 9.96 0.74 -3.36
N ASN A 118 10.44 -0.32 -2.71
CA ASN A 118 9.91 -1.67 -2.95
C ASN A 118 8.57 -1.81 -2.20
N TRP A 119 7.53 -2.23 -2.91
CA TRP A 119 6.23 -2.43 -2.31
C TRP A 119 5.43 -3.48 -3.06
N ILE A 120 4.48 -4.08 -2.35
CA ILE A 120 3.42 -4.91 -2.91
C ILE A 120 2.10 -4.48 -2.32
N GLY A 121 1.01 -4.76 -3.04
CA GLY A 121 -0.35 -4.45 -2.63
C GLY A 121 -1.31 -5.60 -2.93
N GLY A 122 -2.42 -5.63 -2.22
CA GLY A 122 -3.58 -6.45 -2.54
C GLY A 122 -4.86 -5.67 -2.28
N LEU A 123 -5.83 -5.78 -3.18
CA LEU A 123 -7.12 -5.11 -3.04
C LEU A 123 -8.08 -6.00 -2.24
N HIS A 124 -8.60 -5.46 -1.14
CA HIS A 124 -9.57 -6.13 -0.28
C HIS A 124 -10.97 -5.58 -0.60
N GLY A 125 -11.82 -6.43 -1.14
CA GLY A 125 -13.23 -6.18 -1.45
C GLY A 125 -14.21 -6.74 -0.41
N ASN A 126 -13.72 -7.31 0.68
CA ASN A 126 -14.53 -7.92 1.74
C ASN A 126 -15.40 -6.94 2.54
N THR A 127 -15.24 -5.62 2.37
CA THR A 127 -16.12 -4.59 2.97
C THR A 127 -16.82 -3.78 1.89
N ARG A 128 -17.80 -2.93 2.27
CA ARG A 128 -18.57 -2.12 1.29
C ARG A 128 -17.70 -1.13 0.51
N THR A 129 -16.59 -0.68 1.10
CA THR A 129 -15.63 0.21 0.45
C THR A 129 -14.34 -0.58 0.25
N PRO A 130 -14.00 -0.95 -1.00
CA PRO A 130 -12.75 -1.68 -1.24
C PRO A 130 -11.56 -0.84 -0.81
N HIS A 131 -10.52 -1.49 -0.30
CA HIS A 131 -9.31 -0.83 0.20
C HIS A 131 -8.07 -1.65 -0.17
N GLY A 132 -6.96 -0.98 -0.42
CA GLY A 132 -5.67 -1.60 -0.69
C GLY A 132 -4.89 -1.80 0.60
N HIS A 133 -4.45 -3.02 0.88
CA HIS A 133 -3.40 -3.25 1.86
C HIS A 133 -2.07 -3.37 1.13
N LEU A 134 -1.07 -2.62 1.59
CA LEU A 134 0.27 -2.60 1.04
C LEU A 134 1.28 -3.04 2.10
N ALA A 135 2.28 -3.81 1.66
CA ALA A 135 3.54 -3.95 2.36
C ALA A 135 4.56 -3.08 1.65
N VAL A 136 5.20 -2.18 2.39
CA VAL A 136 6.24 -1.28 1.88
C VAL A 136 7.56 -1.66 2.55
N SER A 137 8.57 -2.02 1.77
CA SER A 137 9.90 -2.30 2.30
C SER A 137 10.51 -1.03 2.88
N ARG A 138 11.17 -1.17 4.03
CA ARG A 138 12.04 -0.12 4.57
C ARG A 138 13.33 0.03 3.79
N TRP A 139 13.71 -0.98 3.01
CA TRP A 139 14.85 -0.89 2.12
C TRP A 139 14.44 -0.24 0.80
N ALA A 140 15.08 0.89 0.49
CA ALA A 140 14.82 1.68 -0.70
C ALA A 140 16.13 2.08 -1.39
N LEU A 141 16.05 2.46 -2.68
CA LEU A 141 17.19 3.03 -3.38
C LEU A 141 17.20 4.54 -3.20
N ASP A 142 18.29 5.06 -2.64
CA ASP A 142 18.49 6.50 -2.45
C ASP A 142 18.48 7.23 -3.79
N GLU A 143 17.83 8.40 -3.83
CA GLU A 143 17.64 9.18 -5.07
C GLU A 143 18.97 9.66 -5.66
N LYS A 144 19.91 10.06 -4.82
CA LYS A 144 21.16 10.72 -5.25
C LYS A 144 22.27 9.72 -5.54
N THR A 145 22.39 8.72 -4.69
CA THR A 145 23.52 7.77 -4.69
C THR A 145 23.18 6.46 -5.38
N GLY A 146 21.90 6.14 -5.54
CA GLY A 146 21.44 4.84 -6.04
C GLY A 146 21.76 3.67 -5.11
N LYS A 147 22.28 3.94 -3.91
CA LYS A 147 22.61 2.91 -2.91
C LYS A 147 21.37 2.51 -2.13
N LEU A 148 21.39 1.30 -1.59
CA LEU A 148 20.36 0.83 -0.68
C LEU A 148 20.43 1.61 0.65
N VAL A 149 19.30 2.13 1.09
CA VAL A 149 19.12 2.86 2.36
C VAL A 149 17.94 2.31 3.14
N TYR A 150 17.99 2.47 4.47
CA TYR A 150 16.95 2.01 5.38
C TYR A 150 16.07 3.16 5.88
N ILE A 151 14.78 3.07 5.62
CA ILE A 151 13.75 4.01 6.07
C ILE A 151 13.37 3.68 7.51
N LYS A 152 13.91 4.45 8.45
CA LYS A 152 13.58 4.29 9.89
C LYS A 152 12.15 4.71 10.20
N HIS A 153 11.66 5.80 9.59
CA HIS A 153 10.33 6.32 9.81
C HIS A 153 9.77 6.88 8.51
N LEU A 154 8.46 6.75 8.30
CA LEU A 154 7.77 7.50 7.27
C LEU A 154 7.70 8.98 7.72
N PRO A 155 7.91 9.94 6.81
CA PRO A 155 7.72 11.35 7.09
C PRO A 155 6.34 11.60 7.70
N GLU A 156 6.27 12.49 8.70
CA GLU A 156 4.99 12.85 9.32
C GLU A 156 3.99 13.42 8.30
N SER A 157 4.48 14.04 7.21
CA SER A 157 3.66 14.52 6.09
C SER A 157 2.79 13.41 5.48
N LEU A 158 3.25 12.16 5.50
CA LEU A 158 2.54 11.00 4.97
C LEU A 158 1.51 10.42 5.95
N LEU A 159 1.55 10.81 7.23
CA LEU A 159 0.75 10.21 8.29
C LEU A 159 -0.49 11.05 8.62
N PRO A 160 -1.65 10.40 8.85
CA PRO A 160 -2.80 11.07 9.45
C PRO A 160 -2.44 11.63 10.83
N ARG A 161 -2.66 12.93 11.04
CA ARG A 161 -2.30 13.61 12.29
C ARG A 161 -3.16 14.83 12.54
N ASN A 162 -3.26 15.25 13.79
CA ASN A 162 -3.79 16.58 14.11
C ASN A 162 -2.70 17.62 13.86
N VAL A 163 -3.03 18.65 13.10
CA VAL A 163 -2.17 19.81 12.82
C VAL A 163 -2.78 21.01 13.52
N GLU A 164 -1.95 21.79 14.19
CA GLU A 164 -2.37 23.05 14.80
C GLU A 164 -2.33 24.17 13.75
N GLY A 165 -3.47 24.84 13.55
CA GLY A 165 -3.56 26.02 12.71
C GLY A 165 -2.94 27.25 13.39
N GLU A 166 -2.67 28.29 12.60
CA GLU A 166 -2.17 29.58 13.12
C GLU A 166 -3.11 30.22 14.16
N ASP A 167 -4.38 29.84 14.15
CA ASP A 167 -5.44 30.24 15.09
C ASP A 167 -5.47 29.39 16.39
N GLY A 168 -4.52 28.47 16.57
CA GLY A 168 -4.49 27.51 17.69
C GLY A 168 -5.52 26.39 17.58
N THR A 169 -6.26 26.29 16.47
CA THR A 169 -7.24 25.22 16.27
C THR A 169 -6.58 23.93 15.80
N LYS A 170 -6.92 22.79 16.40
CA LYS A 170 -6.47 21.48 15.92
C LYS A 170 -7.35 21.03 14.76
N ARG A 171 -6.75 20.87 13.58
CA ARG A 171 -7.40 20.35 12.38
C ARG A 171 -6.82 18.97 12.05
N PHE A 172 -7.68 18.00 11.77
CA PHE A 172 -7.23 16.68 11.35
C PHE A 172 -6.69 16.77 9.91
N SER A 173 -5.40 16.49 9.74
CA SER A 173 -4.78 16.22 8.44
C SER A 173 -4.83 14.73 8.17
N THR A 174 -5.33 14.36 7.01
CA THR A 174 -5.46 12.97 6.55
C THR A 174 -4.13 12.37 6.07
N GLY A 175 -3.02 13.11 6.10
CA GLY A 175 -1.75 12.70 5.50
C GLY A 175 -1.74 12.92 3.99
N THR A 176 -0.95 12.13 3.24
CA THR A 176 -0.88 12.26 1.78
C THR A 176 -2.21 11.89 1.13
N ILE A 177 -2.79 12.88 0.45
CA ILE A 177 -3.93 12.72 -0.46
C ILE A 177 -3.36 12.63 -1.86
N VAL A 178 -3.74 11.59 -2.59
CA VAL A 178 -3.45 11.49 -4.02
C VAL A 178 -4.74 11.67 -4.77
N GLU A 179 -4.83 12.77 -5.50
CA GLU A 179 -5.82 12.97 -6.55
C GLU A 179 -5.24 12.47 -7.87
N PHE A 180 -5.91 11.48 -8.45
CA PHE A 180 -5.72 11.01 -9.81
C PHE A 180 -6.72 11.77 -10.71
N LEU A 181 -6.24 12.40 -11.77
CA LEU A 181 -7.04 13.13 -12.75
C LEU A 181 -7.66 12.17 -13.77
#